data_AF-A0A519S6W4-F1
#
_entry.id   AF-A0A519S6W4-F1
#
_cell.length_a   1.000
_cell.length_b   1.000
_cell.length_c   1.000
_cell.angle_alpha   90.00
_cell.angle_beta   90.00
_cell.angle_gamma   90.00
#
_symmetry.space_group_name_H-M   'P 1'
#
loop_
_entity.id
_entity.type
_entity.pdbx_description
1 polymer ?
#
loop_
_entity_poly.entity_id
_entity_poly.type
_entity_poly.pdbx_seq_one_letter_code
_entity_poly.pdbx_strand_id
1 'polypeptide(L)'
;MNSGYITEALVARLRDPASEAVAPNRGPRLLRDMEAGLHAKSQPVADFAEVFRRMAGHEPGTHGLLFILARPDVSAHAVIITNHQGVPTIVEGQCWGPAYPQTTYTSPAEAEARYGTAVDLRLGIVPDLP
;
A
#
# COMPACT_ATOMS: atom_id res chain seq x y z
N MET A 1 -3.51 9.22 -11.94
CA MET A 1 -3.07 8.47 -10.74
C MET A 1 -3.87 7.17 -10.70
N ASN A 2 -3.19 6.02 -10.81
CA ASN A 2 -3.83 4.68 -10.92
C ASN A 2 -3.49 3.76 -9.73
N SER A 3 -2.93 4.32 -8.65
CA SER A 3 -2.46 3.60 -7.47
C SER A 3 -3.52 2.63 -6.93
N GLY A 4 -4.78 3.05 -6.87
CA GLY A 4 -5.85 2.20 -6.35
C GLY A 4 -6.08 0.88 -7.07
N TYR A 5 -6.06 0.86 -8.40
CA TYR A 5 -6.23 -0.38 -9.16
C TYR A 5 -4.94 -1.21 -9.22
N ILE A 6 -3.78 -0.57 -9.12
CA ILE A 6 -2.49 -1.25 -9.00
C ILE A 6 -2.43 -2.06 -7.71
N THR A 7 -2.83 -1.46 -6.60
CA THR A 7 -2.91 -2.12 -5.29
C THR A 7 -3.78 -3.38 -5.34
N GLU A 8 -4.95 -3.34 -5.99
CA GLU A 8 -5.82 -4.52 -6.10
C GLU A 8 -5.23 -5.64 -6.96
N ALA A 9 -4.66 -5.27 -8.11
CA ALA A 9 -3.97 -6.22 -8.98
C ALA A 9 -2.77 -6.88 -8.27
N LEU A 10 -2.05 -6.12 -7.43
CA LEU A 10 -0.97 -6.64 -6.60
C LEU A 10 -1.49 -7.61 -5.54
N VAL A 11 -2.55 -7.27 -4.80
CA VAL A 11 -3.14 -8.19 -3.80
C VAL A 11 -3.63 -9.48 -4.46
N ALA A 12 -4.28 -9.39 -5.62
CA ALA A 12 -4.74 -10.55 -6.37
C ALA A 12 -3.58 -11.49 -6.72
N ARG A 13 -2.44 -10.94 -7.20
CA ARG A 13 -1.23 -11.72 -7.51
C ARG A 13 -0.49 -12.24 -6.28
N LEU A 14 -0.50 -11.50 -5.18
CA LEU A 14 0.12 -11.93 -3.93
C LEU A 14 -0.63 -13.11 -3.31
N ARG A 15 -1.96 -13.15 -3.45
CA ARG A 15 -2.81 -14.26 -3.00
C ARG A 15 -2.77 -15.46 -3.92
N ASP A 16 -2.77 -15.21 -5.23
CA ASP A 16 -2.71 -16.25 -6.26
C ASP A 16 -1.65 -15.86 -7.29
N PRO A 17 -0.45 -16.47 -7.25
CA PRO A 17 0.60 -16.22 -8.24
C PRO A 17 0.20 -16.56 -9.68
N ALA A 18 -0.83 -17.39 -9.90
CA ALA A 18 -1.38 -17.67 -11.23
C ALA A 18 -2.39 -16.61 -11.69
N SER A 19 -2.68 -15.60 -10.86
CA SER A 19 -3.60 -14.53 -11.19
C SER A 19 -3.07 -13.64 -12.31
N GLU A 20 -3.85 -13.56 -13.38
CA GLU A 20 -3.63 -12.64 -14.51
C GLU A 20 -4.16 -11.22 -14.25
N ALA A 21 -4.46 -10.86 -12.99
CA ALA A 21 -5.13 -9.59 -12.65
C ALA A 21 -4.34 -8.35 -13.08
N VAL A 22 -4.74 -7.61 -14.10
CA VAL A 22 -4.07 -6.37 -14.53
C VAL A 22 -4.81 -5.14 -14.03
N ALA A 23 -4.08 -4.13 -13.54
CA ALA A 23 -4.66 -2.85 -13.17
C ALA A 23 -5.16 -2.12 -14.43
N PRO A 24 -6.47 -1.84 -14.58
CA PRO A 24 -6.99 -1.12 -15.73
C PRO A 24 -6.40 0.29 -15.82
N ASN A 25 -6.16 0.78 -17.03
CA ASN A 25 -5.73 2.17 -17.27
C ASN A 25 -6.95 3.11 -17.25
N ARG A 26 -7.45 3.42 -16.05
CA ARG A 26 -8.60 4.32 -15.85
C ARG A 26 -8.32 5.33 -14.72
N GLY A 27 -9.24 6.29 -14.58
CA GLY A 27 -9.14 7.39 -13.62
C GLY A 27 -9.00 6.95 -12.16
N PRO A 28 -8.82 7.91 -11.23
CA PRO A 28 -8.53 7.60 -9.83
C PRO A 28 -9.66 6.81 -9.18
N ARG A 29 -9.30 6.04 -8.14
CA ARG A 29 -10.25 5.31 -7.29
C ARG A 29 -10.47 6.08 -5.99
N LEU A 30 -11.69 6.05 -5.46
CA LEU A 30 -11.95 6.61 -4.12
C LEU A 30 -11.39 5.68 -3.05
N LEU A 31 -10.90 6.26 -1.96
CA LEU A 31 -10.40 5.53 -0.79
C LEU A 31 -11.43 4.51 -0.28
N ARG A 32 -12.69 4.93 -0.12
CA ARG A 32 -13.78 4.06 0.35
C ARG A 32 -14.02 2.85 -0.56
N ASP A 33 -13.82 3.02 -1.87
CA ASP A 33 -14.03 1.95 -2.83
C ASP A 33 -12.87 0.95 -2.75
N MET A 34 -11.64 1.42 -2.52
CA MET A 34 -10.48 0.57 -2.26
C MET A 34 -10.63 -0.25 -0.99
N GLU A 35 -11.04 0.40 0.11
CA GLU A 35 -11.33 -0.28 1.37
C GLU A 35 -12.40 -1.36 1.20
N ALA A 36 -13.50 -1.04 0.52
CA ALA A 36 -14.56 -1.99 0.23
C ALA A 36 -14.07 -3.16 -0.65
N GLY A 37 -13.35 -2.88 -1.74
CA GLY A 37 -12.86 -3.90 -2.67
C GLY A 37 -11.81 -4.84 -2.07
N LEU A 38 -11.00 -4.34 -1.14
CA LEU A 38 -9.99 -5.14 -0.44
C LEU A 38 -10.46 -5.67 0.93
N HIS A 39 -11.72 -5.42 1.30
CA HIS A 39 -12.28 -5.77 2.61
C HIS A 39 -11.42 -5.26 3.78
N ALA A 40 -10.75 -4.13 3.59
CA ALA A 40 -9.84 -3.54 4.56
C ALA A 40 -10.46 -2.28 5.17
N LYS A 41 -10.32 -2.11 6.49
CA LYS A 41 -10.69 -0.85 7.17
C LYS A 41 -9.43 -0.14 7.63
N SER A 42 -9.15 1.03 7.06
CA SER A 42 -7.94 1.79 7.40
C SER A 42 -8.14 2.63 8.65
N GLN A 43 -7.13 2.62 9.51
CA GLN A 43 -7.04 3.44 10.71
C GLN A 43 -5.84 4.39 10.62
N PRO A 44 -5.94 5.60 11.18
CA PRO A 44 -4.79 6.50 11.27
C PRO A 44 -3.60 5.84 11.96
N VAL A 45 -2.40 6.16 11.47
CA VAL A 45 -1.11 5.79 12.06
C VAL A 45 -0.21 7.03 12.08
N ALA A 46 0.64 7.14 13.09
CA ALA A 46 1.41 8.36 13.34
C ALA A 46 2.47 8.62 12.26
N ASP A 47 3.20 7.58 11.86
CA ASP A 47 4.34 7.67 10.95
C ASP A 47 4.64 6.29 10.30
N PHE A 48 5.66 6.25 9.45
CA PHE A 48 6.09 5.00 8.82
C PHE A 48 6.69 4.03 9.84
N ALA A 49 7.35 4.49 10.90
CA ALA A 49 7.87 3.59 11.93
C ALA A 49 6.75 2.78 12.60
N GLU A 50 5.61 3.41 12.87
CA GLU A 50 4.42 2.73 13.36
C GLU A 50 3.83 1.76 12.33
N VAL A 51 3.78 2.13 11.05
CA VAL A 51 3.32 1.23 9.97
C VAL A 51 4.14 -0.06 9.95
N PHE A 52 5.47 0.06 9.90
CA PHE A 52 6.36 -1.10 9.84
C PHE A 52 6.27 -1.94 11.13
N ARG A 53 6.25 -1.30 12.31
CA ARG A 53 6.08 -1.99 13.59
C ARG A 53 4.76 -2.77 13.67
N ARG A 54 3.64 -2.18 13.22
CA ARG A 54 2.34 -2.86 13.22
C ARG A 54 2.36 -4.07 12.29
N MET A 55 2.89 -3.92 11.08
CA MET A 55 2.99 -5.03 10.12
C MET A 55 3.93 -6.15 10.60
N ALA A 56 5.03 -5.82 11.26
CA ALA A 56 5.94 -6.81 11.85
C ALA A 56 5.29 -7.64 12.96
N GLY A 57 4.27 -7.07 13.64
CA GLY A 57 3.50 -7.76 14.68
C GLY A 57 2.42 -8.72 14.16
N HIS A 58 2.22 -8.79 12.85
CA HIS A 58 1.30 -9.74 12.22
C HIS A 58 2.04 -10.99 11.71
N GLU A 59 1.30 -12.04 11.36
CA GLU A 59 1.88 -13.27 10.80
C GLU A 59 2.56 -13.00 9.43
N PRO A 60 3.66 -13.71 9.12
CA PRO A 60 4.21 -13.72 7.77
C PRO A 60 3.15 -14.05 6.71
N GLY A 61 3.15 -13.30 5.61
CA GLY A 61 2.13 -13.37 4.56
C GLY A 61 1.02 -12.33 4.70
N THR A 62 0.86 -11.68 5.86
CA THR A 62 -0.18 -10.65 6.05
C THR A 62 0.01 -9.49 5.08
N HIS A 63 -1.08 -9.04 4.44
CA HIS A 63 -1.10 -7.88 3.57
C HIS A 63 -1.85 -6.71 4.20
N GLY A 64 -1.38 -5.50 3.94
CA GLY A 64 -1.97 -4.26 4.39
C GLY A 64 -2.12 -3.27 3.25
N LEU A 65 -3.23 -2.54 3.26
CA LEU A 65 -3.49 -1.38 2.43
C LEU A 65 -3.02 -0.12 3.16
N LEU A 66 -2.01 0.56 2.61
CA LEU A 66 -1.47 1.79 3.15
C LEU A 66 -1.86 2.97 2.28
N PHE A 67 -2.59 3.91 2.86
CA PHE A 67 -2.88 5.22 2.26
C PHE A 67 -1.88 6.25 2.74
N ILE A 68 -1.35 7.03 1.79
CA ILE A 68 -0.42 8.13 2.00
C ILE A 68 -1.11 9.38 1.45
N LEU A 69 -1.57 10.25 2.35
CA LEU A 69 -2.40 11.39 2.02
C LEU A 69 -1.58 12.68 2.21
N ALA A 70 -1.32 13.39 1.12
CA ALA A 70 -0.76 14.74 1.21
C ALA A 70 -1.85 15.74 1.66
N ARG A 71 -1.59 16.57 2.67
CA ARG A 71 -2.48 17.69 3.05
C ARG A 71 -2.23 18.90 2.12
N PRO A 72 -3.19 19.82 1.88
CA PRO A 72 -4.66 19.71 1.85
C PRO A 72 -5.23 19.50 0.41
N ASP A 73 -4.39 19.36 -0.61
CA ASP A 73 -4.79 19.48 -2.02
C ASP A 73 -4.68 18.14 -2.78
N VAL A 74 -5.63 17.23 -2.52
CA VAL A 74 -6.16 16.28 -3.52
C VAL A 74 -5.17 15.28 -4.14
N SER A 75 -4.28 14.64 -3.37
CA SER A 75 -3.59 13.44 -3.85
C SER A 75 -3.42 12.39 -2.75
N ALA A 76 -4.28 11.37 -2.82
CA ALA A 76 -4.17 10.14 -2.03
C ALA A 76 -3.37 9.12 -2.84
N HIS A 77 -2.16 8.79 -2.39
CA HIS A 77 -1.43 7.65 -2.91
C HIS A 77 -1.75 6.40 -2.09
N ALA A 78 -1.69 5.23 -2.73
CA ALA A 78 -1.99 3.97 -2.09
C ALA A 78 -0.99 2.90 -2.53
N VAL A 79 -0.52 2.13 -1.57
CA VAL A 79 0.42 1.03 -1.76
C VAL A 79 0.01 -0.17 -0.93
N ILE A 80 0.57 -1.34 -1.26
CA ILE A 80 0.50 -2.50 -0.39
C ILE A 80 1.74 -2.54 0.48
N ILE A 81 1.56 -2.89 1.76
CA ILE A 81 2.63 -3.36 2.64
C ILE A 81 2.36 -4.81 2.98
N THR A 82 3.38 -5.67 2.92
CA THR A 82 3.27 -7.09 3.26
C THR A 82 4.24 -7.45 4.37
N ASN A 83 3.88 -8.36 5.26
CA ASN A 83 4.85 -9.01 6.13
C ASN A 83 5.53 -10.15 5.36
N HIS A 84 6.59 -9.85 4.62
CA HIS A 84 7.32 -10.84 3.85
C HIS A 84 8.31 -11.59 4.75
N GLN A 85 7.93 -12.80 5.20
CA GLN A 85 8.77 -13.67 6.03
C GLN A 85 9.30 -12.99 7.32
N GLY A 86 8.47 -12.17 7.96
CA GLY A 86 8.85 -11.40 9.15
C GLY A 86 9.40 -10.00 8.84
N VAL A 87 9.55 -9.63 7.57
CA VAL A 87 10.04 -8.32 7.13
C VAL A 87 8.91 -7.52 6.48
N PRO A 88 8.41 -6.45 7.12
CA PRO A 88 7.47 -5.53 6.51
C PRO A 88 8.09 -4.90 5.26
N THR A 89 7.40 -5.04 4.13
CA THR A 89 7.86 -4.58 2.83
C THR A 89 6.74 -3.81 2.13
N ILE A 90 6.94 -2.52 1.88
CA ILE A 90 6.06 -1.74 0.99
C ILE A 90 6.37 -2.10 -0.46
N VAL A 91 5.33 -2.30 -1.27
CA VAL A 91 5.42 -2.53 -2.71
C VAL A 91 4.85 -1.31 -3.44
N GLU A 92 5.74 -0.53 -4.07
CA GLU A 92 5.39 0.58 -4.95
C GLU A 92 5.22 0.07 -6.39
N GLY A 93 3.96 -0.17 -6.77
CA GLY A 93 3.60 -0.63 -8.11
C GLY A 93 3.45 0.49 -9.12
N GLN A 94 3.59 1.77 -8.75
CA GLN A 94 3.48 2.90 -9.66
C GLN A 94 4.86 3.52 -9.95
N CYS A 95 5.15 3.76 -11.24
CA CYS A 95 6.28 4.57 -11.67
C CYS A 95 5.82 6.02 -11.88
N TRP A 96 6.49 6.99 -11.28
CA TRP A 96 6.25 8.43 -11.48
C TRP A 96 7.35 9.10 -12.31
N GLY A 97 8.11 8.31 -13.05
CA GLY A 97 9.23 8.73 -13.90
C GLY A 97 10.57 8.15 -13.42
N PRO A 98 11.66 8.43 -14.14
CA PRO A 98 12.97 7.82 -13.88
C PRO A 98 13.52 8.06 -12.46
N ALA A 99 13.18 9.21 -11.85
CA ALA A 99 13.58 9.54 -10.48
C ALA A 99 12.76 8.80 -9.41
N TYR A 100 11.60 8.24 -9.79
CA TYR A 100 10.62 7.63 -8.90
C TYR A 100 10.08 6.34 -9.51
N PRO A 101 10.94 5.31 -9.70
CA PRO A 101 10.54 4.05 -10.29
C PRO A 101 9.68 3.22 -9.34
N GLN A 102 9.06 2.18 -9.90
CA GLN A 102 8.52 1.06 -9.12
C GLN A 102 9.65 0.42 -8.30
N THR A 103 9.39 0.12 -7.03
CA THR A 103 10.39 -0.47 -6.13
C THR A 103 9.73 -1.02 -4.86
N THR A 104 10.53 -1.56 -3.96
CA THR A 104 10.11 -1.98 -2.62
C THR A 104 10.89 -1.24 -1.55
N TYR A 105 10.27 -1.00 -0.39
CA TYR A 105 10.92 -0.39 0.77
C TYR A 105 10.77 -1.30 1.98
N THR A 106 11.88 -1.61 2.65
CA THR A 106 11.92 -2.54 3.79
C THR A 106 12.25 -1.83 5.11
N SER A 107 12.41 -0.51 5.07
CA SER A 107 12.57 0.33 6.26
C SER A 107 11.68 1.59 6.24
N PRO A 108 11.33 2.11 7.43
CA PRO A 108 10.64 3.39 7.55
C PRO A 108 11.38 4.55 6.87
N ALA A 109 12.71 4.61 7.04
CA ALA A 109 13.54 5.70 6.51
C ALA A 109 13.50 5.76 4.97
N GLU A 110 13.49 4.61 4.29
CA GLU A 110 13.34 4.56 2.83
C GLU A 110 11.95 5.06 2.38
N ALA A 111 10.89 4.66 3.11
CA ALA A 111 9.54 5.12 2.83
C ALA A 111 9.38 6.63 3.06
N GLU A 112 9.94 7.17 4.14
CA GLU A 112 9.97 8.60 4.43
C GLU A 112 10.77 9.38 3.38
N ALA A 113 11.92 8.86 2.94
CA ALA A 113 12.69 9.48 1.85
C ALA A 113 11.89 9.53 0.54
N ARG A 114 11.03 8.52 0.29
CA ARG A 114 10.21 8.44 -0.92
C ARG A 114 8.99 9.36 -0.87
N TYR A 115 8.26 9.35 0.25
CA TYR A 115 6.92 9.93 0.35
C TYR A 115 6.88 11.21 1.19
N GLY A 116 7.96 11.53 1.91
CA GLY A 116 8.03 12.64 2.85
C GLY A 116 7.53 12.27 4.24
N THR A 117 7.84 13.13 5.21
CA THR A 117 7.42 13.00 6.62
C THR A 117 6.15 13.81 6.95
N ALA A 118 5.78 14.78 6.11
CA ALA A 118 4.60 15.61 6.27
C ALA A 118 3.37 15.01 5.56
N VAL A 119 3.08 13.73 5.82
CA VAL A 119 1.98 12.99 5.22
C VAL A 119 1.05 12.42 6.29
N ASP A 120 -0.25 12.34 5.98
CA ASP A 120 -1.19 11.60 6.81
C ASP A 120 -1.23 10.14 6.33
N LEU A 121 -1.02 9.22 7.25
CA LEU A 121 -0.97 7.79 6.96
C LEU A 121 -2.21 7.08 7.51
N ARG A 122 -2.73 6.12 6.74
CA ARG A 122 -3.77 5.19 7.21
C ARG A 122 -3.45 3.77 6.77
N LEU A 123 -3.50 2.84 7.71
CA LEU A 123 -3.21 1.42 7.48
C LEU A 123 -4.46 0.58 7.72
N GLY A 124 -4.85 -0.23 6.75
CA GLY A 124 -5.89 -1.25 6.90
C GLY A 124 -5.35 -2.63 6.60
N ILE A 125 -5.62 -3.61 7.46
CA ILE A 125 -5.23 -5.00 7.18
C ILE A 125 -6.20 -5.59 6.17
N VAL A 126 -5.64 -6.20 5.12
CA VAL A 126 -6.38 -6.92 4.09
C VAL A 126 -6.58 -8.35 4.60
N PRO A 127 -7.81 -8.81 4.84
CA PRO A 127 -8.05 -10.14 5.38
C PRO A 127 -7.62 -11.22 4.38
N ASP A 128 -7.13 -12.36 4.86
CA ASP A 128 -7.01 -13.54 4.02
C ASP A 128 -8.43 -14.07 3.75
N LEU A 129 -8.90 -13.89 2.52
CA LEU A 129 -10.19 -14.42 2.11
C LEU A 129 -9.98 -15.85 1.62
N PRO A 130 -10.84 -16.80 2.04
CA PRO A 130 -10.79 -18.19 1.59
C PRO A 130 -11.10 -18.35 0.09
#